data_AF-A0A815DV72-F1
#
_entry.id   AF-A0A815DV72-F1
#
_cell.length_a   1.000
_cell.length_b   1.000
_cell.length_c   1.000
_cell.angle_alpha   90.00
_cell.angle_beta   90.00
_cell.angle_gamma   90.00
#
_symmetry.space_group_name_H-M   'P 1'
#
loop_
_entity.id
_entity.type
_entity.pdbx_description
1 polymer ?
#
loop_
_entity_poly.entity_id
_entity_poly.type
_entity_poly.pdbx_seq_one_letter_code
_entity_poly.pdbx_strand_id
1 'polypeptide(L)'
;MLGDEVFFKNPNRRTLTAEEEEELQKLHPVDLFFKISGQETTVAQPLTASFYDKIQDVKKRIEAKMGISVESQRIIFAGKQLEDLRYIGDYGIQKESTLWVVQRKANGT
;
A
#
# COMPACT_ATOMS: atom_id res chain seq x y z
N MET A 1 37.22 -5.68 3.14
CA MET A 1 37.03 -4.22 3.04
C MET A 1 35.86 -4.02 2.09
N LEU A 2 34.64 -3.99 2.63
CA LEU A 2 33.45 -3.72 1.83
C LEU A 2 32.77 -2.53 2.49
N GLY A 3 32.88 -1.39 1.80
CA GLY A 3 32.07 -0.22 2.04
C GLY A 3 31.21 -0.06 0.81
N ASP A 4 29.99 -0.59 0.88
CA ASP A 4 28.96 -0.20 -0.07
C ASP A 4 28.33 1.09 0.48
N GLU A 5 28.48 2.15 -0.30
CA GLU A 5 27.79 3.41 -0.14
C GLU A 5 26.46 3.33 -0.87
N VAL A 6 25.35 3.62 -0.18
CA VAL A 6 24.19 4.27 -0.79
C VAL A 6 23.73 5.34 0.21
N PHE A 7 23.20 6.46 -0.28
CA PHE A 7 22.72 7.61 0.50
C PHE A 7 21.26 7.88 0.16
N PHE A 8 20.36 7.65 1.11
CA PHE A 8 18.93 7.88 1.01
C PHE A 8 18.62 9.14 1.79
N LYS A 9 17.95 10.08 1.12
CA LYS A 9 17.52 11.34 1.73
C LYS A 9 16.25 11.11 2.55
N ASN A 10 16.45 10.89 3.85
CA ASN A 10 15.44 11.07 4.89
C ASN A 10 15.11 12.58 5.03
N PRO A 11 13.83 13.01 4.98
CA PRO A 11 13.45 14.41 5.18
C PRO A 11 13.82 14.97 6.58
N ASN A 12 14.29 14.12 7.51
CA ASN A 12 14.83 14.50 8.83
C ASN A 12 16.36 14.77 8.88
N ARG A 13 17.06 14.99 7.75
CA ARG A 13 18.51 15.31 7.70
C ARG A 13 19.40 14.40 8.59
N ARG A 14 19.25 13.09 8.45
CA ARG A 14 20.26 12.12 8.91
C ARG A 14 20.65 11.25 7.71
N THR A 15 21.96 11.07 7.52
CA THR A 15 22.54 10.15 6.56
C THR A 15 22.11 8.73 6.92
N LEU A 16 21.41 8.04 6.02
CA LEU A 16 21.04 6.63 6.16
C LEU A 16 22.28 5.75 5.84
N THR A 17 22.40 4.61 6.50
CA THR A 17 23.46 3.62 6.21
C THR A 17 23.02 2.64 5.13
N ALA A 18 23.94 2.04 4.36
CA ALA A 18 23.61 1.10 3.28
C ALA A 18 22.78 -0.12 3.71
N GLU A 19 22.89 -0.55 4.98
CA GLU A 19 22.09 -1.65 5.56
C GLU A 19 20.66 -1.20 5.93
N GLU A 20 20.49 0.01 6.46
CA GLU A 20 19.17 0.61 6.71
C GLU A 20 18.42 0.91 5.41
N GLU A 21 19.15 1.09 4.32
CA GLU A 21 18.64 1.36 2.97
C GLU A 21 18.16 0.10 2.24
N GLU A 22 18.80 -1.04 2.48
CA GLU A 22 18.41 -2.34 1.94
C GLU A 22 17.19 -2.93 2.70
N GLU A 23 17.06 -2.66 4.00
CA GLU A 23 15.94 -3.11 4.84
C GLU A 23 14.63 -2.36 4.54
N LEU A 24 14.69 -1.12 4.05
CA LEU A 24 13.53 -0.37 3.54
C LEU A 24 13.13 -0.81 2.11
N GLN A 25 14.00 -1.55 1.43
CA GLN A 25 13.85 -2.07 0.07
C GLN A 25 13.30 -3.51 0.00
N LYS A 26 13.15 -4.21 1.13
CA LYS A 26 12.46 -5.51 1.18
C LYS A 26 10.95 -5.30 1.20
N LEU A 27 10.42 -4.89 0.06
CA LEU A 27 9.00 -5.01 -0.31
C LEU A 27 8.29 -6.16 0.45
N HIS A 28 7.34 -5.84 1.33
CA HIS A 28 6.64 -6.85 2.13
C HIS A 28 5.30 -7.19 1.50
N PRO A 29 4.90 -8.48 1.49
CA PRO A 29 3.56 -8.85 1.10
C PRO A 29 2.57 -8.27 2.11
N VAL A 30 1.58 -7.55 1.60
CA VAL A 30 0.40 -7.09 2.30
C VAL A 30 -0.77 -7.83 1.68
N ASP A 31 -1.62 -8.43 2.51
CA ASP A 31 -2.78 -9.15 2.02
C ASP A 31 -3.93 -8.18 1.82
N LEU A 32 -4.37 -8.06 0.57
CA LEU A 32 -5.54 -7.24 0.25
C LEU A 32 -6.77 -8.13 0.17
N PHE A 33 -7.79 -7.73 0.91
CA PHE A 33 -9.10 -8.33 0.86
C PHE A 33 -10.04 -7.35 0.19
N PHE A 34 -10.63 -7.74 -0.93
CA PHE A 34 -11.56 -6.87 -1.64
C PHE A 34 -12.98 -7.41 -1.55
N LYS A 35 -13.91 -6.49 -1.32
CA LYS A 35 -15.34 -6.74 -1.35
C LYS A 35 -15.91 -6.08 -2.61
N ILE A 36 -16.36 -6.91 -3.54
CA ILE A 36 -17.02 -6.45 -4.78
C ILE A 36 -18.45 -6.08 -4.40
N SER A 37 -18.81 -4.79 -4.52
CA SER A 37 -20.14 -4.35 -4.10
C SER A 37 -21.20 -5.05 -4.96
N GLY A 38 -22.11 -5.79 -4.31
CA GLY A 38 -23.12 -6.62 -4.96
C GLY A 38 -22.90 -8.13 -4.86
N GLN A 39 -21.75 -8.59 -4.34
CA GLN A 39 -21.54 -9.98 -3.96
C GLN A 39 -20.99 -10.04 -2.53
N GLU A 40 -21.40 -11.02 -1.73
CA GLU A 40 -20.84 -11.26 -0.38
C GLU A 40 -19.44 -11.90 -0.44
N THR A 41 -18.91 -12.11 -1.64
CA THR A 41 -17.61 -12.70 -1.88
C THR A 41 -16.50 -11.73 -1.49
N THR A 42 -15.75 -12.11 -0.45
CA THR A 42 -14.45 -11.52 -0.14
C THR A 42 -13.39 -12.33 -0.87
N VAL A 43 -12.55 -11.67 -1.65
CA VAL A 43 -11.42 -12.32 -2.31
C VAL A 43 -10.13 -11.78 -1.70
N ALA A 44 -9.25 -12.69 -1.31
CA ALA A 44 -7.91 -12.37 -0.83
C ALA A 44 -6.94 -12.40 -2.01
N GLN A 45 -6.18 -11.32 -2.20
CA GLN A 45 -5.06 -11.29 -3.12
C GLN A 45 -3.83 -10.67 -2.46
N PRO A 46 -2.67 -11.34 -2.49
CA PRO A 46 -1.44 -10.75 -1.99
C PRO A 46 -0.99 -9.61 -2.91
N LEU A 47 -0.67 -8.47 -2.30
CA LEU A 47 -0.03 -7.34 -2.97
C LEU A 47 1.23 -6.96 -2.23
N THR A 48 2.34 -6.90 -2.95
CA THR A 48 3.58 -6.42 -2.38
C THR A 48 3.60 -4.90 -2.35
N ALA A 49 3.84 -4.34 -1.16
CA ALA A 49 3.90 -2.90 -0.93
C ALA A 49 5.04 -2.55 0.04
N SER A 50 5.57 -1.34 -0.09
CA SER A 50 6.59 -0.78 0.81
C SER A 50 5.96 0.19 1.80
N PHE A 51 6.58 0.34 2.97
CA PHE A 51 6.21 1.34 3.97
C PHE A 51 6.18 2.77 3.40
N TYR A 52 7.01 3.05 2.39
CA TYR A 52 7.11 4.33 1.70
C TYR A 52 6.20 4.47 0.48
N ASP A 53 5.44 3.43 0.13
CA ASP A 53 4.43 3.57 -0.89
C ASP A 53 3.34 4.49 -0.36
N LYS A 54 2.90 5.42 -1.21
CA LYS A 54 1.71 6.21 -0.92
C LYS A 54 0.48 5.33 -1.14
N ILE A 55 -0.60 5.63 -0.44
CA ILE A 55 -1.89 4.95 -0.66
C ILE A 55 -2.35 5.09 -2.11
N GLN A 56 -2.07 6.22 -2.76
CA GLN A 56 -2.34 6.40 -4.19
C GLN A 56 -1.65 5.34 -5.07
N ASP A 57 -0.40 4.99 -4.75
CA ASP A 57 0.37 4.01 -5.53
C ASP A 57 -0.16 2.60 -5.31
N VAL A 58 -0.58 2.27 -4.07
CA VAL A 58 -1.29 1.01 -3.78
C VAL A 58 -2.57 0.89 -4.60
N LYS A 59 -3.38 1.95 -4.68
CA LYS A 59 -4.61 1.95 -5.49
C LYS A 59 -4.35 1.70 -6.97
N LYS A 60 -3.30 2.31 -7.54
CA LYS A 60 -2.89 2.06 -8.94
C LYS A 60 -2.50 0.61 -9.16
N ARG A 61 -1.77 -0.01 -8.22
CA ARG A 61 -1.42 -1.43 -8.31
C ARG A 61 -2.67 -2.32 -8.26
N ILE A 62 -3.65 -1.96 -7.42
CA ILE A 62 -4.95 -2.65 -7.37
C ILE A 62 -5.70 -2.48 -8.70
N GLU A 63 -5.71 -1.29 -9.29
CA GLU A 63 -6.33 -1.04 -10.60
C GLU A 63 -5.70 -1.92 -11.68
N ALA A 64 -4.38 -2.01 -11.73
CA ALA A 64 -3.67 -2.87 -12.68
C ALA A 64 -3.97 -4.36 -12.49
N LYS A 65 -4.18 -4.82 -11.25
CA LYS A 65 -4.50 -6.23 -10.96
C LYS A 65 -5.99 -6.58 -11.14
N MET A 66 -6.90 -5.64 -10.86
CA MET A 66 -8.35 -5.91 -10.72
C MET A 66 -9.22 -5.17 -11.74
N GLY A 67 -8.68 -4.18 -12.44
CA GLY A 67 -9.45 -3.30 -13.34
C GLY A 67 -10.40 -2.33 -12.64
N ILE A 68 -10.25 -2.10 -11.32
CA ILE A 68 -11.08 -1.15 -10.57
C ILE A 68 -10.45 0.23 -10.63
N SER A 69 -11.17 1.23 -11.15
CA SER A 69 -10.67 2.61 -11.23
C SER A 69 -10.23 3.15 -9.86
N VAL A 70 -9.04 3.78 -9.78
CA VAL A 70 -8.46 4.32 -8.53
C VAL A 70 -9.45 5.20 -7.74
N GLU A 71 -10.22 6.04 -8.43
CA GLU A 71 -11.21 6.94 -7.84
C GLU A 71 -12.39 6.21 -7.17
N SER A 72 -12.70 5.01 -7.66
CA SER A 72 -13.77 4.16 -7.14
C SER A 72 -13.31 3.27 -5.98
N GLN A 73 -12.00 3.20 -5.73
CA GLN A 73 -11.43 2.38 -4.66
C GLN A 73 -11.44 3.12 -3.31
N ARG A 74 -12.01 2.47 -2.30
CA ARG A 74 -11.84 2.85 -0.90
C ARG A 74 -11.03 1.78 -0.18
N ILE A 75 -9.83 2.15 0.26
CA ILE A 75 -9.01 1.29 1.10
C ILE A 75 -9.33 1.60 2.56
N ILE A 76 -9.62 0.57 3.35
CA ILE A 76 -10.00 0.65 4.75
C ILE A 76 -9.04 -0.24 5.56
N PHE A 77 -8.48 0.31 6.63
CA PHE A 77 -7.65 -0.41 7.59
C PHE A 77 -8.06 -0.02 9.00
N ALA A 78 -8.23 -0.99 9.88
CA ALA A 78 -8.65 -0.77 11.27
C ALA A 78 -9.89 0.16 11.40
N GLY A 79 -10.87 0.03 10.48
CA GLY A 79 -12.07 0.86 10.45
C GLY A 79 -11.88 2.29 9.92
N LYS A 80 -10.66 2.67 9.53
CA LYS A 80 -10.34 3.99 8.97
C LYS A 80 -10.12 3.92 7.46
N GLN A 81 -10.72 4.85 6.72
CA GLN A 81 -10.42 5.03 5.30
C GLN A 81 -9.03 5.66 5.15
N LEU A 82 -8.21 5.08 4.26
CA LEU A 82 -6.88 5.58 3.96
C LEU A 82 -6.93 6.74 2.95
N GLU A 83 -6.07 7.73 3.18
CA GLU A 83 -5.90 8.94 2.37
C GLU A 83 -4.75 8.79 1.37
N ASP A 84 -4.99 9.22 0.13
CA ASP A 84 -4.09 9.01 -1.03
C ASP A 84 -2.68 9.59 -0.86
N LEU A 85 -2.56 10.72 -0.16
CA LEU A 85 -1.30 11.45 0.04
C LEU A 85 -0.50 11.00 1.25
N ARG A 86 -0.98 10.00 2.02
CA ARG A 86 -0.26 9.44 3.16
C ARG A 86 0.49 8.17 2.79
N TYR A 87 1.54 7.87 3.55
CA TYR A 87 2.32 6.66 3.37
C TYR A 87 1.65 5.47 4.05
N ILE A 88 1.86 4.25 3.54
CA ILE A 88 1.42 3.01 4.20
C ILE A 88 1.90 2.99 5.65
N GLY A 89 3.15 3.41 5.85
CA GLY A 89 3.77 3.43 7.15
C GLY A 89 3.16 4.36 8.18
N ASP A 90 2.53 5.45 7.74
CA ASP A 90 1.86 6.40 8.63
C ASP A 90 0.66 5.78 9.36
N TYR A 91 0.12 4.67 8.83
CA TYR A 91 -1.01 3.95 9.40
C TYR A 91 -0.59 2.75 10.26
N GLY A 92 0.72 2.48 10.39
CA GLY A 92 1.22 1.32 11.12
C GLY A 92 0.88 -0.01 10.44
N ILE A 93 0.68 0.00 9.12
CA ILE A 93 0.43 -1.21 8.33
C ILE A 93 1.75 -1.99 8.24
N GLN A 94 1.71 -3.27 8.63
CA GLN A 94 2.86 -4.16 8.66
C GLN A 94 2.76 -5.25 7.57
N LYS A 95 3.79 -6.07 7.44
CA LYS A 95 3.71 -7.32 6.65
C LYS A 95 2.49 -8.13 7.07
N GLU A 96 1.85 -8.80 6.11
CA GLU A 96 0.66 -9.66 6.34
C GLU A 96 -0.55 -8.90 6.93
N SER A 97 -0.51 -7.56 6.94
CA SER A 97 -1.68 -6.78 7.32
C SER A 97 -2.78 -6.96 6.30
N THR A 98 -4.01 -7.05 6.80
CA THR A 98 -5.21 -7.15 5.98
C THR A 98 -5.77 -5.77 5.70
N LEU A 99 -5.80 -5.37 4.43
CA LEU A 99 -6.48 -4.15 3.99
C LEU A 99 -7.79 -4.50 3.29
N TRP A 100 -8.84 -3.75 3.60
CA TRP A 100 -10.15 -3.91 2.96
C TRP A 100 -10.29 -2.94 1.80
N VAL A 101 -10.50 -3.44 0.60
CA VAL A 101 -10.79 -2.62 -0.59
C VAL A 101 -12.27 -2.73 -0.91
N VAL A 102 -12.95 -1.58 -0.90
CA VAL A 102 -14.37 -1.48 -1.26
C VAL A 102 -14.48 -0.71 -2.57
N GLN A 103 -15.09 -1.33 -3.57
CA GLN A 103 -15.44 -0.64 -4.81
C GLN A 103 -16.73 0.15 -4.60
N ARG A 104 -16.65 1.48 -4.74
CA ARG A 104 -17.83 2.30 -4.97
C ARG A 104 -18.30 2.06 -6.39
N LYS A 105 -19.54 1.61 -6.55
CA LYS A 105 -20.23 1.80 -7.83
C LYS A 105 -20.50 3.30 -7.95
N ALA A 106 -19.95 3.93 -8.98
CA ALA A 106 -20.62 5.09 -9.53
C ALA A 106 -21.95 4.53 -10.04
N ASN A 107 -23.06 4.95 -9.43
CA ASN A 107 -24.38 4.67 -9.98
C ASN A 107 -24.45 5.47 -11.29
N GLY A 108 -24.03 4.85 -12.39
CA GLY A 108 -24.24 5.37 -13.73
C GLY A 108 -25.73 5.25 -14.05
N THR A 109 -26.35 6.43 -14.23
CA THR A 109 -27.61 6.76 -14.91
C THR A 109 -28.16 5.72 -15.88
#